data_AF-A0A847AJT5-F1
#
_entry.id   AF-A0A847AJT5-F1
#
_cell.length_a   1.000
_cell.length_b   1.000
_cell.length_c   1.000
_cell.angle_alpha   90.00
_cell.angle_beta   90.00
_cell.angle_gamma   90.00
#
_symmetry.space_group_name_H-M   'P 1'
#
loop_
_entity.id
_entity.type
_entity.pdbx_description
1 polymer ?
#
loop_
_entity_poly.entity_id
_entity_poly.type
_entity_poly.pdbx_seq_one_letter_code
_entity_poly.pdbx_strand_id
1 'polypeptide(L)'
;AGKPAILVPSPNVAEDHQTKNARSLVRKEAAVMIADNKINGRLIDEGLRLINMPEKCSRLSENIKKMAKPDAAGLIVNEATKLLK
;
A
#
# COMPACT_ATOMS: atom_id res chain seq x y z
N ALA A 1 -2.29 10.54 -2.42
CA ALA A 1 -2.19 11.22 -1.10
C ALA A 1 -1.28 10.42 -0.19
N GLY A 2 -0.43 11.07 0.62
CA GLY A 2 0.48 10.39 1.54
C GLY A 2 -0.14 10.07 2.89
N LYS A 3 -1.29 9.39 2.91
CA LYS A 3 -1.98 9.08 4.17
C LYS A 3 -1.53 7.72 4.69
N PRO A 4 -1.37 7.55 6.02
CA PRO A 4 -1.23 6.23 6.61
C PRO A 4 -2.42 5.34 6.21
N ALA A 5 -2.15 4.08 5.91
CA ALA A 5 -3.17 3.14 5.46
C ALA A 5 -3.01 1.77 6.12
N ILE A 6 -4.16 1.15 6.42
CA ILE A 6 -4.27 -0.26 6.77
C ILE A 6 -4.85 -0.96 5.54
N LEU A 7 -4.11 -1.91 4.99
CA LEU A 7 -4.48 -2.68 3.80
C LEU A 7 -5.07 -4.03 4.22
N VAL A 8 -6.21 -4.37 3.64
CA VAL A 8 -6.84 -5.69 3.79
C VAL A 8 -6.90 -6.34 2.42
N PRO A 9 -5.89 -7.14 2.03
CA PRO A 9 -5.88 -7.79 0.72
C PRO A 9 -6.94 -8.90 0.69
N SER A 10 -7.75 -8.90 -0.37
CA SER A 10 -8.74 -9.96 -0.61
C SER A 10 -8.05 -11.28 -0.95
N PRO A 11 -8.47 -12.41 -0.33
CA PRO A 11 -7.91 -13.73 -0.62
C PRO A 11 -8.43 -14.32 -1.94
N ASN A 12 -9.47 -13.72 -2.54
CA ASN A 12 -10.19 -14.29 -3.67
C ASN A 12 -9.61 -13.90 -5.05
N VAL A 13 -8.44 -13.25 -5.07
CA VAL A 13 -7.78 -12.83 -6.31
C VAL A 13 -6.74 -13.87 -6.70
N ALA A 14 -6.64 -14.15 -8.01
CA ALA A 14 -5.68 -15.10 -8.57
C ALA A 14 -4.25 -14.87 -8.03
N GLU A 15 -3.53 -15.97 -7.82
CA GLU A 15 -2.09 -16.03 -7.47
C GLU A 15 -1.63 -15.16 -6.27
N ASP A 16 -2.52 -14.85 -5.32
CA ASP A 16 -2.22 -14.06 -4.11
C ASP A 16 -1.63 -12.65 -4.42
N HIS A 17 -2.02 -12.10 -5.58
CA HIS A 17 -1.48 -10.84 -6.09
C HIS A 17 -1.75 -9.65 -5.15
N GLN A 18 -2.92 -9.58 -4.53
CA GLN A 18 -3.22 -8.48 -3.60
C GLN A 18 -2.31 -8.49 -2.37
N THR A 19 -2.03 -9.66 -1.80
CA THR A 19 -1.14 -9.75 -0.64
C THR A 19 0.31 -9.43 -1.03
N LYS A 20 0.75 -9.81 -2.23
CA LYS A 20 2.06 -9.40 -2.77
C LYS A 20 2.15 -7.87 -2.89
N ASN A 21 1.13 -7.22 -3.45
CA ASN A 21 1.06 -5.77 -3.57
C ASN A 21 1.10 -5.09 -2.19
N ALA A 22 0.28 -5.53 -1.25
CA ALA A 22 0.27 -5.00 0.12
C ALA A 22 1.62 -5.20 0.82
N ARG A 23 2.23 -6.40 0.72
CA ARG A 23 3.56 -6.68 1.29
C ARG A 23 4.64 -5.76 0.72
N SER A 24 4.56 -5.35 -0.54
CA SER A 24 5.53 -4.42 -1.13
C SER A 24 5.54 -3.05 -0.44
N LEU A 25 4.39 -2.59 0.05
CA LEU A 25 4.23 -1.34 0.80
C LEU A 25 4.63 -1.53 2.26
N VAL A 26 4.19 -2.62 2.90
CA VAL A 26 4.51 -2.92 4.31
C VAL A 26 6.02 -3.09 4.53
N ARG A 27 6.71 -3.78 3.63
CA ARG A 27 8.17 -3.97 3.71
C ARG A 27 8.96 -2.66 3.67
N LYS A 28 8.37 -1.60 3.12
CA LYS A 28 8.95 -0.25 3.06
C LYS A 28 8.43 0.65 4.18
N GLU A 29 7.77 0.08 5.19
CA GLU A 29 7.09 0.82 6.26
C GLU A 29 6.20 1.94 5.71
N ALA A 30 5.45 1.66 4.64
CA ALA A 30 4.57 2.62 3.97
C ALA A 30 3.08 2.33 4.23
N ALA A 31 2.76 1.14 4.76
CA ALA A 31 1.42 0.75 5.15
C ALA A 31 1.46 -0.31 6.26
N VAL A 32 0.33 -0.52 6.93
CA VAL A 32 0.06 -1.70 7.77
C VAL A 32 -0.81 -2.67 6.97
N MET A 33 -0.69 -3.98 7.21
CA MET A 33 -1.54 -4.98 6.56
C MET A 33 -2.22 -5.87 7.59
N ILE A 34 -3.51 -6.11 7.39
CA ILE A 34 -4.31 -7.09 8.15
C ILE A 34 -4.83 -8.11 7.14
N ALA A 35 -4.62 -9.39 7.40
CA ALA A 35 -5.21 -10.44 6.57
C ALA A 35 -6.75 -10.41 6.69
N ASP A 36 -7.44 -10.64 5.59
CA ASP A 36 -8.91 -10.61 5.51
C ASP A 36 -9.59 -11.46 6.59
N ASN A 37 -9.11 -12.69 6.80
CA ASN A 37 -9.61 -13.60 7.84
C ASN A 37 -9.41 -13.12 9.29
N LYS A 38 -8.71 -12.00 9.52
CA LYS A 38 -8.48 -11.39 10.83
C LYS A 38 -9.14 -10.02 10.97
N ILE A 39 -9.88 -9.55 9.97
CA ILE A 39 -10.37 -8.16 9.92
C ILE A 39 -11.31 -7.84 11.10
N ASN A 40 -12.28 -8.71 11.39
CA ASN A 40 -13.34 -8.47 12.37
C ASN A 40 -12.82 -8.25 13.79
N GLY A 41 -11.72 -8.90 14.16
CA GLY A 41 -11.13 -8.81 15.50
C GLY A 41 -9.90 -7.92 15.60
N ARG A 42 -9.49 -7.24 14.53
CA ARG A 42 -8.24 -6.46 14.53
C ARG A 42 -8.32 -5.09 13.91
N LEU A 43 -9.24 -4.86 12.97
CA LEU A 43 -9.23 -3.62 12.18
C LEU A 43 -9.45 -2.38 13.06
N ILE A 44 -10.47 -2.42 13.92
CA ILE A 44 -10.82 -1.30 14.80
C ILE A 44 -9.68 -1.04 15.80
N ASP A 45 -9.21 -2.07 16.49
CA ASP A 45 -8.13 -1.95 17.47
C ASP A 45 -6.84 -1.43 16.84
N GLU A 46 -6.46 -1.94 15.67
CA GLU A 46 -5.26 -1.47 14.96
C GLU A 46 -5.44 -0.04 14.45
N GLY A 47 -6.63 0.34 13.99
CA GLY A 47 -6.96 1.70 13.61
C GLY A 47 -6.84 2.68 14.77
N LEU A 48 -7.48 2.37 15.90
CA LEU A 48 -7.41 3.16 17.14
C LEU A 48 -5.99 3.23 17.69
N ARG A 49 -5.24 2.13 17.62
CA ARG A 49 -3.83 2.12 18.01
C ARG A 49 -3.01 3.02 17.09
N LEU A 50 -3.24 2.97 15.79
CA LEU A 50 -2.45 3.73 14.81
C LEU A 50 -2.67 5.24 14.93
N ILE A 51 -3.90 5.70 15.13
CA ILE A 51 -4.20 7.14 15.32
C ILE A 51 -3.54 7.71 16.59
N ASN A 52 -3.32 6.86 17.60
CA ASN A 52 -2.63 7.23 18.83
C ASN A 52 -1.09 7.12 18.73
N MET A 53 -0.54 6.82 17.55
CA MET A 53 0.89 6.72 17.29
C MET A 53 1.33 7.75 16.22
N PRO A 54 1.44 9.04 16.58
CA PRO A 54 1.74 10.11 15.62
C PRO A 54 3.05 9.92 14.87
N GLU A 55 4.10 9.43 15.54
CA GLU A 55 5.40 9.14 14.91
C GLU A 55 5.29 8.04 13.84
N LYS A 56 4.54 6.97 14.16
CA LYS A 56 4.28 5.88 13.20
C LYS A 56 3.47 6.39 12.01
N CYS A 57 2.46 7.21 12.25
CA CYS A 57 1.69 7.85 11.19
C CYS A 57 2.57 8.74 10.29
N SER A 58 3.48 9.54 10.86
CA SER A 58 4.43 10.34 10.07
C SER A 58 5.31 9.46 9.20
N ARG A 59 5.89 8.41 9.77
CA ARG A 59 6.75 7.46 9.04
C ARG A 59 6.01 6.80 7.87
N LEU A 60 4.80 6.29 8.09
CA LEU A 60 3.97 5.69 7.04
C LEU A 60 3.66 6.71 5.93
N SER A 61 3.27 7.93 6.31
CA SER A 61 2.95 9.05 5.39
C SER A 61 4.14 9.45 4.52
N GLU A 62 5.32 9.57 5.11
CA GLU A 62 6.55 9.92 4.38
C GLU A 62 6.97 8.81 3.43
N ASN A 63 6.97 7.56 3.90
CA ASN A 63 7.43 6.43 3.10
C ASN A 63 6.50 6.13 1.92
N ILE A 64 5.17 6.24 2.10
CA ILE A 64 4.25 6.05 0.97
C ILE A 64 4.40 7.15 -0.08
N LYS A 65 4.73 8.39 0.30
CA LYS A 65 5.04 9.48 -0.66
C LYS A 65 6.29 9.17 -1.49
N LYS A 66 7.34 8.64 -0.86
CA LYS A 66 8.59 8.23 -1.56
C LYS A 66 8.35 7.12 -2.60
N MET A 67 7.25 6.37 -2.46
CA MET A 67 6.88 5.31 -3.39
C MET A 67 6.04 5.79 -4.57
N ALA A 68 5.60 7.05 -4.58
CA ALA A 68 4.82 7.59 -5.68
C ALA A 68 5.64 7.64 -6.98
N LYS A 69 4.98 7.28 -8.08
CA LYS A 69 5.50 7.46 -9.45
C LYS A 69 4.58 8.44 -10.20
N PRO A 70 4.74 9.76 -10.01
CA PRO A 70 3.82 10.74 -10.56
C PRO A 70 3.75 10.72 -12.09
N ASP A 71 4.85 10.38 -12.76
CA ASP A 71 4.93 10.27 -14.22
C ASP A 71 4.79 8.83 -14.75
N ALA A 72 4.16 7.93 -13.99
CA ALA A 72 4.03 6.53 -14.40
C ALA A 72 3.34 6.37 -15.76
N ALA A 73 2.29 7.15 -16.02
CA ALA A 73 1.56 7.09 -17.28
C ALA A 73 2.41 7.56 -18.47
N GLY A 74 3.16 8.67 -18.31
CA GLY A 74 4.06 9.18 -19.35
C GLY A 74 5.15 8.18 -19.71
N LEU A 75 5.78 7.58 -18.70
CA LEU A 75 6.77 6.51 -18.89
C LEU A 75 6.20 5.32 -19.66
N ILE A 76 4.99 4.87 -19.33
CA ILE A 76 4.33 3.76 -20.03
C ILE A 76 4.09 4.10 -21.50
N VAL A 77 3.56 5.30 -21.80
CA VAL A 77 3.31 5.75 -23.18
C VAL A 77 4.60 5.83 -23.98
N ASN A 78 5.67 6.35 -23.38
CA ASN A 78 6.97 6.45 -24.03
C ASN A 78 7.52 5.06 -24.38
N GLU A 79 7.45 4.09 -23.46
CA GLU A 79 7.91 2.72 -23.74
C GLU A 79 7.02 2.02 -24.78
N ALA A 80 5.70 2.17 -24.71
CA ALA A 80 4.80 1.61 -25.72
C ALA A 80 5.07 2.18 -27.12
N THR A 81 5.35 3.49 -27.22
CA THR A 81 5.63 4.15 -28.51
C THR A 81 6.94 3.67 -29.14
N LYS A 82 7.95 3.31 -28.35
CA LYS A 82 9.21 2.75 -28.86
C LYS A 82 9.01 1.39 -29.54
N LEU A 83 8.05 0.59 -29.07
CA LEU A 83 7.74 -0.73 -29.62
C LEU A 83 6.92 -0.69 -30.92
N LEU A 84 6.38 0.48 -31.28
CA LEU A 84 5.63 0.70 -32.52
C LEU A 84 6.50 1.15 -33.70
N LYS A 85 7.79 1.43 -33.46
CA LYS A 85 8.79 1.76 -34.49
C LYS A 85 9.62 0.53 -34.82
#